data_AF-A0A9D8N4C8-F1
#
_entry.id   AF-A0A9D8N4C8-F1
#
_cell.length_a   1.000
_cell.length_b   1.000
_cell.length_c   1.000
_cell.angle_alpha   90.00
_cell.angle_beta   90.00
_cell.angle_gamma   90.00
#
_symmetry.space_group_name_H-M   'P 1'
#
loop_
_entity.id
_entity.type
_entity.pdbx_description
1 polymer ?
#
loop_
_entity_poly.entity_id
_entity_poly.type
_entity_poly.pdbx_seq_one_letter_code
_entity_poly.pdbx_strand_id
1 'polypeptide(L)'
;MKRYPVCTMFVGINGTGKTTAMKRIIEKTVTARNRCLIVTPDPAEWREVLPVDGREIATFSGVRKIIYFKGCMEEIQKYYSNGLLVMDDARVYIHAQSDDFMQWLQIRRRQVGVDIFAMFHGLTQVPPVFFTFATNLFLFYTKDNIKRRGMVVDESDFNEIAAAQKRIAARVQKGDMYAYEIIYLDKRFLQQKKQ
;
A
#
# COMPACT_ATOMS: atom_id res chain seq x y z
N MET A 1 -10.83 7.52 21.18
CA MET A 1 -10.39 8.24 19.96
C MET A 1 -10.53 7.29 18.77
N LYS A 2 -11.32 7.62 17.75
CA LYS A 2 -11.62 6.70 16.63
C LYS A 2 -10.39 6.67 15.70
N ARG A 3 -9.75 5.49 15.53
CA ARG A 3 -8.60 5.31 14.64
C ARG A 3 -9.03 5.66 13.22
N TYR A 4 -8.34 6.61 12.58
CA TYR A 4 -8.61 6.99 11.19
C TYR A 4 -7.88 6.01 10.28
N PRO A 5 -8.58 5.22 9.44
CA PRO A 5 -7.91 4.25 8.58
C PRO A 5 -7.00 4.94 7.56
N VAL A 6 -5.79 4.43 7.38
CA VAL A 6 -4.78 5.00 6.48
C VAL A 6 -4.74 4.25 5.14
N CYS A 7 -4.31 4.94 4.09
CA CYS A 7 -3.98 4.32 2.82
C CYS A 7 -2.55 4.70 2.45
N THR A 8 -1.63 3.73 2.45
CA THR A 8 -0.22 3.95 2.20
C THR A 8 0.20 3.26 0.91
N MET A 9 0.90 4.00 0.06
CA MET A 9 1.51 3.47 -1.15
C MET A 9 2.98 3.13 -0.88
N PHE A 10 3.46 2.02 -1.44
CA PHE A 10 4.87 1.63 -1.47
C PHE A 10 5.31 1.59 -2.93
N VAL A 11 6.22 2.47 -3.33
CA VAL A 11 6.59 2.62 -4.74
C VAL A 11 8.09 2.45 -4.91
N GLY A 12 8.51 1.55 -5.79
CA GLY A 12 9.92 1.32 -6.10
C GLY A 12 10.14 0.07 -6.92
N ILE A 13 11.27 -0.02 -7.63
CA ILE A 13 11.57 -1.19 -8.48
C ILE A 13 11.80 -2.47 -7.65
N ASN A 14 11.92 -3.61 -8.32
CA ASN A 14 12.24 -4.88 -7.65
C ASN A 14 13.63 -4.83 -7.03
N GLY A 15 13.78 -5.49 -5.88
CA GLY A 15 15.03 -5.51 -5.12
C GLY A 15 15.29 -4.31 -4.19
N THR A 16 14.43 -3.28 -4.15
CA THR A 16 14.63 -2.10 -3.28
C THR A 16 14.20 -2.30 -1.82
N GLY A 17 13.77 -3.50 -1.44
CA GLY A 17 13.40 -3.81 -0.05
C GLY A 17 11.97 -3.43 0.37
N LYS A 18 11.05 -3.16 -0.58
CA LYS A 18 9.63 -2.87 -0.29
C LYS A 18 8.98 -3.93 0.61
N THR A 19 9.05 -5.19 0.19
CA THR A 19 8.51 -6.34 0.92
C THR A 19 9.15 -6.48 2.30
N THR A 20 10.46 -6.24 2.41
CA THR A 20 11.17 -6.26 3.70
C THR A 20 10.69 -5.16 4.64
N ALA A 21 10.55 -3.93 4.14
CA ALA A 21 10.01 -2.82 4.93
C ALA A 21 8.57 -3.08 5.36
N MET A 22 7.77 -3.67 4.47
CA MET A 22 6.40 -4.08 4.75
C MET A 22 6.31 -5.11 5.87
N LYS A 23 7.09 -6.20 5.77
CA LYS A 23 7.15 -7.24 6.81
C LYS A 23 7.43 -6.64 8.18
N ARG A 24 8.43 -5.76 8.27
CA ARG A 24 8.76 -5.04 9.51
C ARG A 24 7.62 -4.17 10.03
N ILE A 25 6.82 -3.55 9.16
CA ILE A 25 5.66 -2.77 9.57
C ILE A 25 4.56 -3.71 10.07
N ILE A 26 4.26 -4.79 9.35
CA ILE A 26 3.27 -5.79 9.74
C ILE A 26 3.63 -6.36 11.13
N GLU A 27 4.87 -6.81 11.33
CA GLU A 27 5.36 -7.36 12.60
C GLU A 27 5.18 -6.38 13.78
N LYS A 28 5.36 -5.08 13.52
CA LYS A 28 5.21 -4.04 14.56
C LYS A 28 3.77 -3.61 14.81
N THR A 29 2.88 -3.78 13.85
CA THR A 29 1.51 -3.22 13.89
C THR A 29 0.43 -4.27 14.10
N VAL A 30 0.67 -5.50 13.66
CA VAL A 30 -0.27 -6.61 13.70
C VAL A 30 0.08 -7.50 14.87
N THR A 31 -0.66 -7.35 15.96
CA THR A 31 -0.61 -8.28 17.09
C THR A 31 -1.55 -9.46 16.84
N ALA A 32 -1.52 -10.49 17.69
CA ALA A 32 -2.42 -11.66 17.57
C ALA A 32 -3.93 -11.31 17.57
N ARG A 33 -4.30 -10.11 18.02
CA ARG A 33 -5.70 -9.61 18.03
C ARG A 33 -6.08 -8.82 16.79
N ASN A 34 -5.11 -8.41 15.97
CA ASN A 34 -5.34 -7.66 14.73
C ASN A 34 -5.26 -8.59 13.53
N ARG A 35 -5.98 -8.24 12.47
CA ARG A 35 -6.04 -9.01 11.22
C ARG A 35 -5.22 -8.32 10.15
N CYS A 36 -4.41 -9.09 9.44
CA CYS A 36 -3.71 -8.65 8.24
C CYS A 36 -3.97 -9.63 7.12
N LEU A 37 -4.58 -9.14 6.04
CA LEU A 37 -4.79 -9.93 4.83
C LEU A 37 -3.81 -9.45 3.77
N ILE A 38 -2.97 -10.36 3.27
CA ILE A 38 -2.03 -10.09 2.18
C ILE A 38 -2.57 -10.68 0.89
N VAL A 39 -2.88 -9.84 -0.08
CA VAL A 39 -3.19 -10.27 -1.44
C VAL A 39 -1.89 -10.34 -2.23
N THR A 40 -1.59 -11.52 -2.77
CA THR A 40 -0.40 -11.79 -3.59
C THR A 40 -0.80 -12.36 -4.94
N PRO A 41 -0.12 -12.02 -6.05
CA PRO A 41 -0.40 -12.62 -7.35
C PRO A 41 0.04 -14.09 -7.45
N ASP A 42 1.03 -14.52 -6.67
CA ASP A 42 1.66 -15.85 -6.80
C ASP A 42 1.97 -16.48 -5.43
N PRO A 43 1.86 -17.82 -5.28
CA PRO A 43 2.19 -18.55 -4.05
C PRO A 43 3.65 -18.44 -3.58
N ALA A 44 4.58 -18.16 -4.50
CA ALA A 44 6.01 -18.05 -4.21
C ALA A 44 6.35 -16.84 -3.34
N GLU A 45 5.51 -15.82 -3.31
CA GLU A 45 5.61 -14.68 -2.41
C GLU A 45 4.97 -15.02 -1.05
N TRP A 46 5.55 -14.47 0.02
CA TRP A 46 5.05 -14.66 1.40
C TRP A 46 4.91 -16.14 1.79
N ARG A 47 5.86 -17.01 1.44
CA ARG A 47 5.78 -18.47 1.66
C ARG A 47 5.55 -18.86 3.12
N GLU A 48 6.07 -18.05 4.03
CA GLU A 48 5.93 -18.21 5.48
C GLU A 48 4.55 -17.87 6.02
N VAL A 49 3.72 -17.15 5.24
CA VAL A 49 2.38 -16.74 5.64
C VAL A 49 1.36 -17.79 5.21
N LEU A 50 0.57 -18.26 6.17
CA LEU A 50 -0.48 -19.26 5.91
C LEU A 50 -1.56 -18.70 4.97
N PRO A 51 -2.03 -19.50 4.00
CA PRO A 51 -3.13 -19.10 3.13
C PRO A 51 -4.44 -19.00 3.91
N VAL A 52 -5.40 -18.26 3.35
CA VAL A 52 -6.78 -18.20 3.80
C VAL A 52 -7.70 -18.24 2.59
N ASP A 53 -8.81 -18.97 2.73
CA ASP A 53 -9.83 -19.02 1.69
C ASP A 53 -10.86 -17.89 1.85
N GLY A 54 -11.60 -17.60 0.78
CA GLY A 54 -12.60 -16.53 0.72
C GLY A 54 -13.57 -16.44 1.90
N ARG A 55 -14.09 -17.58 2.33
CA ARG A 55 -15.06 -17.69 3.44
C ARG A 55 -14.41 -17.44 4.80
N GLU A 56 -13.13 -17.77 4.94
CA GLU A 56 -12.35 -17.62 6.17
C GLU A 56 -11.81 -16.19 6.34
N ILE A 57 -11.85 -15.39 5.26
CA ILE A 57 -11.50 -13.96 5.30
C ILE A 57 -12.22 -13.30 6.48
N ALA A 58 -13.49 -13.61 6.76
CA ALA A 58 -14.30 -12.97 7.78
C ALA A 58 -13.80 -13.14 9.22
N THR A 59 -13.15 -14.27 9.53
CA THR A 59 -12.96 -14.73 10.92
C THR A 59 -11.52 -15.00 11.31
N PHE A 60 -10.57 -15.04 10.37
CA PHE A 60 -9.18 -15.34 10.70
C PHE A 60 -8.57 -14.32 11.68
N SER A 61 -7.51 -14.71 12.37
CA SER A 61 -6.69 -13.85 13.23
C SER A 61 -5.22 -13.88 12.82
N GLY A 62 -4.50 -12.80 13.16
CA GLY A 62 -3.09 -12.63 12.81
C GLY A 62 -2.89 -12.28 11.33
N VAL A 63 -1.80 -12.79 10.74
CA VAL A 63 -1.44 -12.54 9.33
C VAL A 63 -1.82 -13.75 8.49
N ARG A 64 -2.53 -13.51 7.38
CA ARG A 64 -2.87 -14.52 6.37
C ARG A 64 -2.65 -13.96 4.98
N LYS A 65 -2.45 -14.85 4.01
CA LYS A 65 -2.37 -14.49 2.60
C LYS A 65 -3.48 -15.10 1.79
N ILE A 66 -3.91 -14.43 0.74
CA ILE A 66 -4.79 -14.94 -0.29
C ILE A 66 -4.09 -14.77 -1.63
N ILE A 67 -4.05 -15.84 -2.42
CA ILE A 67 -3.53 -15.79 -3.79
C ILE A 67 -4.65 -15.19 -4.64
N TYR A 68 -4.33 -14.18 -5.45
CA TYR A 68 -5.34 -13.49 -6.24
C TYR A 68 -6.03 -14.45 -7.23
N PHE A 69 -7.35 -14.36 -7.31
CA PHE A 69 -8.20 -15.05 -8.28
C PHE A 69 -9.37 -14.16 -8.69
N LYS A 70 -10.08 -14.55 -9.76
CA LYS A 70 -11.29 -13.83 -10.22
C LYS A 70 -12.39 -13.91 -9.17
N GLY A 71 -12.84 -12.76 -8.65
CA GLY A 71 -13.80 -12.70 -7.53
C GLY A 71 -13.17 -12.38 -6.17
N CYS A 72 -11.83 -12.35 -6.09
CA CYS A 72 -11.12 -12.15 -4.82
C CYS A 72 -11.44 -10.79 -4.18
N MET A 73 -11.56 -9.72 -4.97
CA MET A 73 -11.82 -8.39 -4.43
C MET A 73 -13.26 -8.25 -3.95
N GLU A 74 -14.21 -8.89 -4.60
CA GLU A 74 -15.62 -8.96 -4.18
C GLU A 74 -15.75 -9.66 -2.83
N GLU A 75 -15.00 -10.74 -2.62
CA GLU A 75 -14.95 -11.41 -1.32
C GLU A 75 -14.29 -10.55 -0.24
N ILE A 76 -13.19 -9.86 -0.56
CA ILE A 76 -12.54 -8.92 0.36
C ILE A 76 -13.52 -7.79 0.75
N GLN A 77 -14.20 -7.18 -0.23
CA GLN A 77 -15.19 -6.13 0.02
C GLN A 77 -16.32 -6.59 0.94
N LYS A 78 -16.73 -7.85 0.81
CA LYS A 78 -17.86 -8.43 1.55
C LYS A 78 -17.47 -8.87 2.96
N TYR A 79 -16.28 -9.44 3.15
CA TYR A 79 -15.93 -10.16 4.38
C TYR A 79 -14.80 -9.51 5.18
N TYR A 80 -13.98 -8.64 4.57
CA TYR A 80 -12.83 -8.05 5.26
C TYR A 80 -13.18 -6.73 5.95
N SER A 81 -12.91 -6.65 7.25
CA SER A 81 -13.10 -5.44 8.06
C SER A 81 -12.13 -5.40 9.24
N ASN A 82 -11.94 -4.21 9.80
CA ASN A 82 -11.17 -3.97 11.02
C ASN A 82 -9.75 -4.57 11.00
N GLY A 83 -8.97 -4.24 9.98
CA GLY A 83 -7.66 -4.84 9.76
C GLY A 83 -6.81 -4.10 8.74
N LEU A 84 -5.63 -4.67 8.47
CA LEU A 84 -4.68 -4.21 7.47
C LEU A 84 -4.79 -5.05 6.20
N LEU A 85 -5.23 -4.43 5.11
CA LEU A 85 -5.20 -5.02 3.77
C LEU A 85 -3.87 -4.66 3.11
N VAL A 86 -3.04 -5.66 2.83
CA VAL A 86 -1.81 -5.52 2.06
C VAL A 86 -2.06 -6.01 0.64
N MET A 87 -1.76 -5.16 -0.31
CA MET A 87 -1.84 -5.42 -1.74
C MET A 87 -0.40 -5.47 -2.27
N ASP A 88 0.16 -6.67 -2.35
CA ASP A 88 1.48 -6.90 -2.94
C ASP A 88 1.43 -7.03 -4.48
N ASP A 89 2.33 -6.33 -5.17
CA ASP A 89 2.25 -6.05 -6.61
C ASP A 89 0.84 -5.65 -7.11
N ALA A 90 0.37 -4.49 -6.66
CA ALA A 90 -1.00 -4.05 -6.82
C ALA A 90 -1.47 -3.81 -8.26
N ARG A 91 -0.54 -3.82 -9.20
CA ARG A 91 -0.81 -3.66 -10.64
C ARG A 91 -1.61 -4.83 -11.19
N VAL A 92 -1.34 -6.05 -10.69
CA VAL A 92 -1.95 -7.27 -11.23
C VAL A 92 -3.46 -7.26 -11.07
N TYR A 93 -3.95 -6.78 -9.93
CA TYR A 93 -5.37 -6.82 -9.64
C TYR A 93 -6.05 -5.48 -9.84
N ILE A 94 -5.43 -4.32 -9.58
CA ILE A 94 -6.15 -3.04 -9.72
C ILE A 94 -6.57 -2.75 -11.18
N HIS A 95 -5.77 -3.13 -12.17
CA HIS A 95 -6.16 -3.00 -13.59
C HIS A 95 -7.31 -3.93 -14.00
N ALA A 96 -7.50 -5.02 -13.26
CA ALA A 96 -8.57 -5.99 -13.50
C ALA A 96 -9.86 -5.68 -12.73
N GLN A 97 -9.91 -4.59 -11.96
CA GLN A 97 -11.06 -4.26 -11.11
C GLN A 97 -12.08 -3.35 -11.78
N SER A 98 -13.32 -3.48 -11.32
CA SER A 98 -14.39 -2.53 -11.61
C SER A 98 -14.23 -1.23 -10.82
N ASP A 99 -14.92 -0.18 -11.29
CA ASP A 99 -15.03 1.09 -10.58
C ASP A 99 -15.57 0.91 -9.15
N ASP A 100 -16.39 -0.11 -8.90
CA ASP A 100 -17.01 -0.39 -7.60
C ASP A 100 -15.99 -0.72 -6.52
N PHE A 101 -14.96 -1.54 -6.81
CA PHE A 101 -13.91 -1.83 -5.83
C PHE A 101 -13.11 -0.56 -5.51
N MET A 102 -12.79 0.23 -6.54
CA MET A 102 -12.05 1.48 -6.34
C MET A 102 -12.86 2.48 -5.52
N GLN A 103 -14.19 2.53 -5.70
CA GLN A 103 -15.09 3.31 -4.84
C GLN A 103 -15.14 2.76 -3.40
N TRP A 104 -15.17 1.43 -3.22
CA TRP A 104 -15.12 0.81 -1.90
C TRP A 104 -13.83 1.18 -1.16
N LEU A 105 -12.68 1.10 -1.85
CA LEU A 105 -11.39 1.52 -1.31
C LEU A 105 -11.40 3.01 -0.92
N GLN A 106 -12.05 3.88 -1.68
CA GLN A 106 -12.08 5.31 -1.36
C GLN A 106 -12.97 5.64 -0.16
N ILE A 107 -14.20 5.14 -0.19
CA ILE A 107 -15.28 5.59 0.71
C ILE A 107 -15.45 4.60 1.86
N ARG A 108 -15.69 3.33 1.53
CA ARG A 108 -16.16 2.33 2.50
C ARG A 108 -15.06 1.84 3.42
N ARG A 109 -13.78 1.85 3.01
CA ARG A 109 -12.65 1.44 3.87
C ARG A 109 -12.66 2.14 5.24
N ARG A 110 -13.07 3.41 5.28
CA ARG A 110 -13.11 4.21 6.52
C ARG A 110 -14.23 3.76 7.44
N GLN A 111 -15.36 3.34 6.88
CA GLN A 111 -16.52 2.85 7.62
C GLN A 111 -16.26 1.45 8.17
N VAL A 112 -15.57 0.59 7.40
CA VAL A 112 -15.24 -0.78 7.80
C VAL A 112 -13.91 -0.90 8.57
N GLY A 113 -13.22 0.21 8.84
CA GLY A 113 -12.00 0.22 9.64
C GLY A 113 -10.80 -0.47 9.00
N VAL A 114 -10.67 -0.40 7.67
CA VAL A 114 -9.59 -1.08 6.92
C VAL A 114 -8.48 -0.10 6.55
N ASP A 115 -7.27 -0.37 7.05
CA ASP A 115 -6.04 0.24 6.56
C ASP A 115 -5.59 -0.46 5.29
N ILE A 116 -5.02 0.28 4.34
CA ILE A 116 -4.59 -0.28 3.05
C ILE A 116 -3.13 0.04 2.82
N PHE A 117 -2.34 -0.97 2.51
CA PHE A 117 -0.97 -0.86 2.06
C PHE A 117 -0.85 -1.43 0.65
N ALA A 118 -0.61 -0.59 -0.36
CA ALA A 118 -0.54 -1.01 -1.76
C ALA A 118 0.87 -0.82 -2.35
N MET A 119 1.42 -1.88 -2.94
CA MET A 119 2.75 -1.88 -3.53
C MET A 119 2.72 -1.74 -5.04
N PHE A 120 3.58 -0.89 -5.58
CA PHE A 120 3.74 -0.66 -7.02
C PHE A 120 5.22 -0.60 -7.39
N HIS A 121 5.56 -0.89 -8.65
CA HIS A 121 6.95 -0.79 -9.12
C HIS A 121 7.36 0.62 -9.58
N GLY A 122 6.40 1.50 -9.81
CA GLY A 122 6.62 2.87 -10.27
C GLY A 122 5.42 3.78 -10.05
N LEU A 123 5.66 5.09 -10.05
CA LEU A 123 4.66 6.14 -9.82
C LEU A 123 3.61 6.19 -10.95
N THR A 124 3.99 5.85 -12.17
CA THR A 124 3.12 5.78 -13.36
C THR A 124 2.30 4.50 -13.43
N GLN A 125 2.54 3.56 -12.53
CA GLN A 125 1.75 2.34 -12.39
C GLN A 125 0.71 2.46 -11.28
N VAL A 126 0.86 3.45 -10.38
CA VAL A 126 -0.14 3.78 -9.37
C VAL A 126 -1.36 4.39 -10.07
N PRO A 127 -2.57 3.83 -9.95
CA PRO A 127 -3.78 4.43 -10.52
C PRO A 127 -3.96 5.88 -10.01
N PRO A 128 -4.31 6.86 -10.88
CA PRO A 128 -4.45 8.27 -10.47
C PRO A 128 -5.25 8.48 -9.20
N VAL A 129 -6.33 7.73 -9.05
CA VAL A 129 -7.23 7.86 -7.90
C VAL A 129 -6.55 7.55 -6.56
N PHE A 130 -5.53 6.68 -6.51
CA PHE A 130 -4.77 6.43 -5.27
C PHE A 130 -4.11 7.71 -4.72
N PHE A 131 -3.64 8.61 -5.59
CA PHE A 131 -3.04 9.87 -5.14
C PHE A 131 -4.04 10.79 -4.44
N THR A 132 -5.35 10.66 -4.72
CA THR A 132 -6.40 11.50 -4.11
C THR A 132 -6.74 11.12 -2.67
N PHE A 133 -6.50 9.86 -2.25
CA PHE A 133 -6.90 9.37 -0.92
C PHE A 133 -5.79 8.68 -0.14
N ALA A 134 -4.61 8.50 -0.74
CA ALA A 134 -3.44 8.03 -0.04
C ALA A 134 -3.04 9.06 1.03
N THR A 135 -2.79 8.56 2.23
CA THR A 135 -2.29 9.35 3.36
C THR A 135 -0.76 9.44 3.32
N ASN A 136 -0.09 8.35 2.90
CA ASN A 136 1.37 8.28 2.89
C ASN A 136 1.89 7.61 1.62
N LEU A 137 3.09 7.98 1.22
CA LEU A 137 3.87 7.35 0.17
C LEU A 137 5.26 6.98 0.71
N PHE A 138 5.55 5.70 0.76
CA PHE A 138 6.90 5.18 0.93
C PHE A 138 7.54 5.09 -0.45
N LEU A 139 8.39 6.06 -0.75
CA LEU A 139 9.12 6.12 -2.01
C LEU A 139 10.47 5.44 -1.83
N PHE A 140 10.69 4.35 -2.55
CA PHE A 140 11.97 3.69 -2.72
C PHE A 140 12.56 4.10 -4.07
N TYR A 141 13.75 3.58 -4.36
CA TYR A 141 14.38 3.84 -5.65
C TYR A 141 13.46 3.42 -6.82
N THR A 142 13.27 4.35 -7.76
CA THR A 142 12.53 4.12 -8.99
C THR A 142 13.10 4.94 -10.14
N LYS A 143 13.12 4.35 -11.33
CA LYS A 143 13.52 5.02 -12.58
C LYS A 143 12.35 5.73 -13.27
N ASP A 144 11.17 5.69 -12.66
CA ASP A 144 9.95 6.16 -13.27
C ASP A 144 9.88 7.69 -13.33
N ASN A 145 9.26 8.23 -14.38
CA ASN A 145 9.20 9.68 -14.60
C ASN A 145 7.95 10.27 -13.94
N ILE A 146 8.12 10.86 -12.76
CA ILE A 146 7.01 11.50 -12.01
C ILE A 146 6.30 12.60 -12.82
N LYS A 147 6.94 13.25 -13.79
CA LYS A 147 6.29 14.30 -14.63
C LYS A 147 5.01 13.83 -15.29
N ARG A 148 4.89 12.52 -15.59
CA ARG A 148 3.68 11.90 -16.15
C ARG A 148 2.48 11.91 -15.19
N ARG A 149 2.69 12.27 -13.93
CA ARG A 149 1.68 12.38 -12.88
C ARG A 149 1.37 13.82 -12.47
N GLY A 150 1.96 14.82 -13.11
CA GLY A 150 1.75 16.23 -12.76
C GLY A 150 0.30 16.74 -12.87
N MET A 151 -0.57 16.03 -13.60
CA MET A 151 -2.00 16.39 -13.72
C MET A 151 -2.88 15.79 -12.61
N VAL A 152 -2.37 14.84 -11.84
CA VAL A 152 -3.17 14.05 -10.87
C VAL A 152 -2.61 14.11 -9.45
N VAL A 153 -1.46 14.76 -9.27
CA VAL A 153 -0.81 14.97 -7.98
C VAL A 153 -0.72 16.47 -7.77
N ASP A 154 -1.14 16.93 -6.60
CA ASP A 154 -1.05 18.34 -6.22
C ASP A 154 0.39 18.85 -6.35
N GLU A 155 0.56 20.10 -6.75
CA GLU A 155 1.88 20.67 -7.07
C GLU A 155 2.88 20.57 -5.90
N SER A 156 2.41 20.78 -4.67
CA SER A 156 3.26 20.65 -3.48
C SER A 156 3.77 19.22 -3.29
N ASP A 157 2.89 18.23 -3.43
CA ASP A 157 3.24 16.83 -3.27
C ASP A 157 4.08 16.33 -4.44
N PHE A 158 3.80 16.80 -5.66
CA PHE A 158 4.62 16.54 -6.84
C PHE A 158 6.07 16.99 -6.62
N ASN A 159 6.26 18.22 -6.14
CA ASN A 159 7.58 18.78 -5.86
C ASN A 159 8.29 17.99 -4.75
N GLU A 160 7.57 17.61 -3.69
CA GLU A 160 8.10 16.79 -2.59
C GLU A 160 8.56 15.40 -3.09
N ILE A 161 7.74 14.73 -3.91
CA ILE A 161 8.04 13.44 -4.52
C ILE A 161 9.25 13.53 -5.46
N ALA A 162 9.29 14.55 -6.32
CA ALA A 162 10.40 14.75 -7.25
C ALA A 162 11.73 15.01 -6.51
N ALA A 163 11.69 15.78 -5.42
CA ALA A 163 12.86 16.03 -4.58
C ALA A 163 13.32 14.75 -3.85
N ALA A 164 12.39 13.99 -3.28
CA ALA A 164 12.68 12.70 -2.64
C ALA A 164 13.30 11.70 -3.62
N GLN A 165 12.77 11.61 -4.84
CA GLN A 165 13.31 10.72 -5.88
C GLN A 165 14.80 11.01 -6.17
N LYS A 166 15.18 12.30 -6.26
CA LYS A 166 16.57 12.72 -6.46
C LYS A 166 17.47 12.34 -5.28
N ARG A 167 17.01 12.57 -4.04
CA ARG A 167 17.75 12.23 -2.82
C ARG A 167 17.97 10.72 -2.69
N ILE A 168 16.93 9.93 -2.93
CA ILE A 168 17.01 8.46 -2.92
C ILE A 168 17.98 7.97 -4.00
N ALA A 169 17.90 8.50 -5.23
CA ALA A 169 18.83 8.14 -6.29
C ALA A 169 20.29 8.43 -5.92
N ALA A 170 20.57 9.57 -5.29
CA ALA A 170 21.91 9.91 -4.82
C ALA A 170 22.39 8.97 -3.70
N ARG A 171 21.51 8.48 -2.82
CA ARG A 171 21.85 7.48 -1.79
C ARG A 171 22.15 6.11 -2.39
N VAL A 172 21.35 5.68 -3.37
CA VAL A 172 21.54 4.40 -4.07
C VAL A 172 22.86 4.39 -4.84
N GLN A 173 23.23 5.51 -5.48
CA GLN A 173 24.54 5.67 -6.13
C GLN A 173 25.72 5.53 -5.15
N LYS A 174 25.51 5.87 -3.87
CA LYS A 174 26.50 5.69 -2.79
C LYS A 174 26.47 4.29 -2.16
N GLY A 175 25.68 3.36 -2.69
CA GLY A 175 25.60 1.96 -2.23
C GLY A 175 24.40 1.64 -1.32
N ASP A 176 23.58 2.63 -0.94
CA ASP A 176 22.39 2.40 -0.10
C ASP A 176 21.19 1.97 -0.96
N MET A 177 21.17 0.70 -1.38
CA MET A 177 20.15 0.13 -2.27
C MET A 177 18.74 0.11 -1.66
N TYR A 178 18.63 0.12 -0.33
CA TYR A 178 17.37 0.05 0.41
C TYR A 178 16.90 1.42 0.90
N ALA A 179 17.50 2.51 0.40
CA ALA A 179 17.09 3.86 0.71
C ALA A 179 15.61 4.08 0.33
N TYR A 180 14.85 4.65 1.26
CA TYR A 180 13.50 5.13 1.04
C TYR A 180 13.25 6.40 1.83
N GLU A 181 12.22 7.14 1.41
CA GLU A 181 11.67 8.28 2.13
C GLU A 181 10.15 8.12 2.28
N ILE A 182 9.61 8.67 3.36
CA ILE A 182 8.17 8.69 3.62
C ILE A 182 7.67 10.10 3.35
N ILE A 183 6.72 10.20 2.45
CA ILE A 183 6.06 11.44 2.04
C ILE A 183 4.64 11.40 2.59
N TYR A 184 4.26 12.46 3.30
CA TYR A 184 2.92 12.60 3.88
C TYR A 184 2.04 13.40 2.93
N LEU A 185 1.18 12.69 2.20
CA LEU A 185 0.25 13.28 1.23
C LEU A 185 -0.94 13.93 1.95
N ASP A 186 -1.41 13.30 3.03
CA ASP A 186 -2.42 13.91 3.90
C ASP A 186 -1.75 14.66 5.07
N LYS A 187 -1.65 15.98 4.94
CA LYS A 187 -0.96 16.86 5.91
C LYS A 187 -1.59 16.84 7.31
N ARG A 188 -2.81 16.34 7.50
CA ARG A 188 -3.41 16.15 8.84
C ARG A 188 -2.60 15.19 9.71
N PHE A 189 -1.88 14.25 9.09
CA PHE A 189 -1.02 13.29 9.79
C PHE A 189 0.34 13.86 10.21
N LEU A 190 0.75 15.01 9.68
CA LEU A 190 1.97 15.71 10.12
C LEU A 190 1.78 16.36 11.50
N GLN A 191 0.55 16.77 11.84
CA GLN A 191 0.24 17.47 13.09
C GLN A 191 0.20 16.52 14.30
N GLN A 192 -0.09 15.24 14.09
CA GLN A 192 -0.18 14.24 15.17
C GLN A 192 1.19 13.80 15.73
N LYS A 193 2.31 14.18 15.10
CA LYS A 193 3.67 13.89 15.60
C LYS A 193 4.26 15.01 16.48
N LYS A 194 3.58 16.15 16.60
CA LYS A 194 4.02 17.30 17.42
C LYS A 194 3.34 17.36 18.80
N GLN A 195 2.61 16.32 19.18
CA GLN A 195 2.06 16.09 20.52
C GLN A 195 2.64 14.79 21.06
#